data_AF-A0A538RCE2-F1
#
_entry.id   AF-A0A538RCE2-F1
#
_cell.length_a   1.000
_cell.length_b   1.000
_cell.length_c   1.000
_cell.angle_alpha   90.00
_cell.angle_beta   90.00
_cell.angle_gamma   90.00
#
_symmetry.space_group_name_H-M   'P 1'
#
loop_
_entity.id
_entity.type
_entity.pdbx_description
1 polymer ?
#
loop_
_entity_poly.entity_id
_entity_poly.type
_entity_poly.pdbx_seq_one_letter_code
_entity_poly.pdbx_strand_id
1 'polypeptide(L)' 'MKIEEARQRIESAMTQYGAQAGMAIDLVINEVRSDLGAGTANELIDEFDLELQYNIAPLESDHSNS' A
#
# COMPACT_ATOMS: atom_id res chain seq x y z
N MET A 1 9.15 -6.22 7.32
CA MET A 1 8.89 -4.76 7.34
C MET A 1 8.04 -4.38 8.56
N LYS A 2 8.11 -3.13 9.04
CA LYS A 2 7.14 -2.57 10.02
C LYS A 2 6.14 -1.62 9.33
N ILE A 3 4.95 -1.47 9.88
CA ILE A 3 3.91 -0.60 9.28
C ILE A 3 4.34 0.86 9.22
N GLU A 4 5.05 1.36 10.25
CA GLU A 4 5.53 2.74 10.27
C GLU A 4 6.59 2.99 9.19
N GLU A 5 7.44 1.99 8.92
CA GLU A 5 8.43 2.05 7.84
C GLU A 5 7.77 2.06 6.46
N ALA A 6 6.72 1.25 6.27
CA ALA A 6 5.95 1.24 5.04
C ALA A 6 5.29 2.60 4.78
N ARG A 7 4.67 3.23 5.80
CA ARG A 7 4.11 4.59 5.68
C ARG A 7 5.16 5.59 5.23
N GLN A 8 6.30 5.64 5.91
CA GLN A 8 7.37 6.57 5.55
C GLN A 8 7.89 6.37 4.12
N ARG A 9 7.96 5.12 3.66
CA ARG A 9 8.37 4.79 2.28
C ARG A 9 7.33 5.26 1.26
N ILE A 10 6.04 5.09 1.52
CA ILE A 10 4.95 5.60 0.68
C ILE A 10 4.99 7.12 0.61
N GLU A 11 5.04 7.81 1.76
CA GLU A 11 5.14 9.27 1.83
C GLU A 11 6.37 9.81 1.09
N SER A 12 7.51 9.16 1.28
CA SER A 12 8.76 9.51 0.60
C SER A 12 8.63 9.32 -0.91
N ALA A 13 8.01 8.23 -1.38
CA ALA A 13 7.80 7.99 -2.80
C ALA A 13 6.86 9.03 -3.42
N MET A 14 5.74 9.36 -2.75
CA MET A 14 4.82 10.40 -3.19
C MET A 14 5.52 11.77 -3.26
N THR A 15 6.34 12.10 -2.27
CA THR A 15 7.07 13.39 -2.24
C THR A 15 8.14 13.47 -3.33
N GLN A 16 8.89 12.39 -3.57
CA GLN A 16 10.01 12.38 -4.51
C GLN A 16 9.57 12.25 -5.97
N TYR A 17 8.54 11.43 -6.22
CA TYR A 17 8.15 11.04 -7.57
C TYR A 17 6.76 11.52 -7.98
N GLY A 18 5.95 12.04 -7.04
CA GLY A 18 4.62 12.57 -7.31
C GLY A 18 3.76 11.56 -8.05
N ALA A 19 3.23 11.93 -9.22
CA ALA A 19 2.42 11.05 -10.07
C ALA A 19 3.16 9.80 -10.58
N GLN A 20 4.49 9.80 -10.61
CA GLN A 20 5.29 8.64 -11.06
C GLN A 20 5.62 7.67 -9.92
N ALA A 21 5.16 7.95 -8.70
CA ALA A 21 5.43 7.12 -7.52
C ALA A 21 4.76 5.73 -7.56
N GLY A 22 3.78 5.52 -8.45
CA GLY A 22 2.94 4.31 -8.45
C GLY A 22 3.74 3.00 -8.44
N MET A 23 4.80 2.89 -9.25
CA MET A 23 5.64 1.68 -9.26
C MET A 23 6.37 1.46 -7.92
N ALA A 24 6.91 2.53 -7.33
CA ALA A 24 7.62 2.43 -6.06
C ALA A 24 6.68 2.10 -4.90
N ILE A 25 5.48 2.69 -4.91
CA ILE A 25 4.45 2.45 -3.91
C ILE A 25 3.90 1.03 -4.03
N ASP A 26 3.66 0.53 -5.25
CA ASP A 26 3.20 -0.85 -5.47
C ASP A 26 4.19 -1.88 -4.92
N LEU A 27 5.50 -1.64 -5.07
CA LEU A 27 6.53 -2.50 -4.47
C LEU A 27 6.44 -2.51 -2.94
N VAL A 28 6.24 -1.34 -2.30
CA VAL A 28 6.07 -1.26 -0.85
C VAL A 28 4.81 -2.02 -0.41
N ILE A 29 3.69 -1.81 -1.10
CA ILE A 29 2.42 -2.49 -0.80
C ILE A 29 2.55 -4.01 -0.95
N ASN A 30 3.22 -4.50 -2.00
CA ASN A 30 3.45 -5.94 -2.18
C ASN A 30 4.36 -6.52 -1.09
N GLU A 31 5.34 -5.76 -0.62
CA GLU A 31 6.18 -6.16 0.51
C GLU A 31 5.37 -6.18 1.83
N VAL A 32 4.49 -5.20 2.06
CA VAL A 32 3.56 -5.20 3.21
C VAL A 32 2.64 -6.42 3.16
N ARG A 33 2.08 -6.76 1.99
CA ARG A 33 1.23 -7.95 1.82
C ARG A 33 1.96 -9.22 2.22
N SER A 34 3.22 -9.35 1.82
CA SER A 34 4.07 -10.52 2.14
C SER A 34 4.41 -10.59 3.63
N ASP A 35 4.77 -9.47 4.24
CA ASP A 35 5.33 -9.46 5.59
C ASP A 35 4.29 -9.28 6.70
N LEU A 36 3.26 -8.48 6.45
CA LEU A 36 2.26 -8.03 7.42
C LEU A 36 0.82 -8.43 7.04
N GLY A 37 0.64 -9.06 5.87
CA GLY A 37 -0.65 -9.55 5.40
C GLY A 37 -1.47 -8.52 4.62
N ALA A 38 -2.48 -9.04 3.91
CA ALA A 38 -3.35 -8.26 3.04
C ALA A 38 -4.16 -7.19 3.79
N GLY A 39 -4.62 -7.48 5.02
CA GLY A 39 -5.35 -6.51 5.84
C GLY A 39 -4.54 -5.24 6.10
N THR A 40 -3.30 -5.38 6.56
CA THR A 40 -2.38 -4.25 6.78
C THR A 40 -2.09 -3.47 5.50
N ALA A 41 -1.92 -4.18 4.37
CA ALA A 41 -1.71 -3.52 3.08
C ALA A 41 -2.94 -2.73 2.63
N ASN A 42 -4.14 -3.26 2.85
CA ASN A 42 -5.39 -2.59 2.52
C ASN A 42 -5.60 -1.34 3.37
N GLU A 43 -5.25 -1.38 4.66
CA GLU A 43 -5.27 -0.19 5.54
C GLU A 43 -4.38 0.93 4.97
N LEU A 44 -3.18 0.60 4.49
CA LEU A 44 -2.29 1.59 3.87
C LEU A 44 -2.80 2.09 2.52
N ILE A 45 -3.45 1.23 1.73
CA ILE A 45 -4.04 1.63 0.45
C ILE A 45 -5.16 2.65 0.67
N ASP A 46 -6.00 2.43 1.68
CA ASP A 46 -7.07 3.34 2.09
C ASP A 46 -6.49 4.62 2.71
N GLU A 47 -5.52 4.51 3.63
CA GLU A 47 -4.90 5.65 4.34
C GLU A 47 -4.30 6.70 3.38
N PHE A 48 -3.73 6.26 2.26
CA PHE A 48 -3.08 7.15 1.27
C PHE A 48 -3.87 7.32 -0.04
N ASP A 49 -5.13 6.85 -0.11
CA ASP A 49 -5.95 6.88 -1.32
C ASP A 49 -5.22 6.30 -2.56
N LEU A 50 -4.45 5.21 -2.38
CA LEU A 50 -3.56 4.68 -3.42
C LEU A 50 -4.31 4.12 -4.63
N GLU A 51 -5.55 3.67 -4.42
CA GLU A 51 -6.43 3.25 -5.51
C GLU A 51 -6.71 4.43 -6.45
N LEU A 52 -7.09 5.59 -5.90
CA LEU A 52 -7.44 6.76 -6.69
C LEU A 52 -6.21 7.43 -7.33
N GLN A 53 -5.12 7.53 -6.57
CA GLN A 53 -3.94 8.28 -7.01
C GLN A 53 -3.04 7.47 -7.94
N TYR A 54 -2.92 6.17 -7.69
CA TYR A 54 -1.91 5.32 -8.31
C TYR A 54 -2.46 4.03 -8.91
N ASN A 55 -3.78 3.83 -8.87
CA ASN A 55 -4.45 2.61 -9.37
C ASN A 55 -3.95 1.33 -8.67
N ILE A 56 -3.61 1.45 -7.38
CA ILE A 56 -3.20 0.33 -6.52
C ILE A 56 -4.40 -0.07 -5.66
N ALA A 57 -5.13 -1.09 -6.10
CA ALA A 57 -6.35 -1.53 -5.43
C ALA A 57 -6.06 -2.40 -4.19
N PRO A 58 -6.92 -2.33 -3.15
CA PRO A 58 -6.89 -3.27 -2.04
C PRO A 58 -7.20 -4.68 -2.55
N LEU A 59 -6.65 -5.69 -1.88
CA LEU A 59 -7.09 -7.07 -2.11
C LEU A 59 -8.42 -7.28 -1.39
N GLU A 60 -9.31 -8.11 -1.93
CA GLU A 60 -10.48 -8.52 -1.16
C GLU A 60 -9.99 -9.09 0.17
N SER A 61 -10.38 -8.44 1.27
CA SER A 61 -10.20 -9.01 2.60
C SER A 61 -10.83 -10.39 2.54
N ASP A 62 -10.09 -11.43 2.92
CA ASP A 62 -10.60 -12.79 3.07
C ASP A 62 -11.60 -12.80 4.25
N HIS A 63 -12.72 -12.10 4.09
CA HIS A 63 -13.95 -12.43 4.76
C HIS A 63 -14.44 -13.70 4.06
N SER A 64 -13.78 -14.82 4.37
CA SER A 64 -14.37 -16.14 4.21
C SER A 64 -15.76 -16.08 4.84
N ASN A 65 -16.77 -15.88 4.00
CA ASN A 65 -18.16 -16.04 4.37
C ASN A 65 -18.36 -17.55 4.57
N SER A 66 -18.24 -18.00 5.82
CA SER A 66 -18.62 -19.33 6.28
C SER A 66 -19.79 -19.23 7.24
#